data_AF-A0A2W5ZB23-F1
#
_entry.id   AF-A0A2W5ZB23-F1
#
_cell.length_a   1.000
_cell.length_b   1.000
_cell.length_c   1.000
_cell.angle_alpha   90.00
_cell.angle_beta   90.00
_cell.angle_gamma   90.00
#
_symmetry.space_group_name_H-M   'P 1'
#
loop_
_entity.id
_entity.type
_entity.pdbx_description
1 polymer ?
#
loop_
_entity_poly.entity_id
_entity_poly.type
_entity_poly.pdbx_seq_one_letter_code
_entity_poly.pdbx_strand_id
1 'polypeptide(L)' 'MGGEADKAAGRIKEAAGDLTDDDELKGEGQSQQVAGDVKNVGDKVKDKADELGDKIKE' A
#
# COMPACT_ATOMS: atom_id res chain seq x y z
N MET A 1 -3.28 -6.94 -8.35
CA MET A 1 -2.58 -8.00 -7.60
C MET A 1 -1.31 -7.54 -6.87
N GLY A 2 -0.93 -6.24 -6.85
CA GLY A 2 0.29 -5.78 -6.16
C GLY A 2 0.17 -5.64 -4.63
N GLY A 3 -0.93 -5.09 -4.14
CA GLY A 3 -1.02 -4.63 -2.75
C GLY A 3 -0.87 -5.69 -1.65
N GLU A 4 -1.18 -6.95 -1.92
CA GLU A 4 -1.03 -8.04 -0.94
C GLU A 4 0.43 -8.52 -0.82
N ALA A 5 1.14 -8.59 -1.96
CA ALA A 5 2.56 -8.93 -1.99
C ALA A 5 3.42 -7.83 -1.35
N ASP A 6 3.11 -6.55 -1.63
CA ASP A 6 3.77 -5.40 -1.01
C ASP A 6 3.56 -5.36 0.52
N LYS A 7 2.35 -5.71 1.01
CA LYS A 7 2.08 -5.82 2.45
C LYS A 7 2.86 -6.96 3.12
N ALA A 8 2.97 -8.11 2.45
CA ALA A 8 3.75 -9.24 2.96
C ALA A 8 5.25 -8.90 3.03
N ALA A 9 5.79 -8.29 1.98
CA ALA A 9 7.19 -7.85 1.94
C ALA A 9 7.49 -6.80 3.02
N GLY A 10 6.56 -5.84 3.23
CA GLY A 10 6.68 -4.83 4.28
C GLY A 10 6.74 -5.43 5.69
N ARG A 11 5.88 -6.42 5.99
CA ARG A 11 5.93 -7.13 7.29
C ARG A 11 7.22 -7.91 7.48
N ILE A 12 7.76 -8.52 6.43
CA ILE A 12 9.03 -9.26 6.50
C ILE A 12 10.18 -8.30 6.80
N LYS A 13 10.23 -7.14 6.13
CA LYS A 13 11.25 -6.11 6.40
C LYS A 13 11.13 -5.53 7.80
N GLU A 14 9.91 -5.27 8.28
CA GLU A 14 9.67 -4.81 9.64
C GLU A 14 10.15 -5.83 10.68
N ALA A 15 9.78 -7.09 10.50
CA ALA A 15 10.20 -8.17 11.39
C ALA A 15 11.72 -8.40 11.34
N ALA A 16 12.33 -8.30 10.16
CA ALA A 16 13.77 -8.43 10.00
C ALA A 16 14.51 -7.27 10.68
N GLY A 17 14.06 -6.02 10.49
CA GLY A 17 14.63 -4.84 11.14
C GLY A 17 14.49 -4.87 12.65
N ASP A 18 13.35 -5.33 13.18
CA ASP A 18 13.16 -5.51 14.63
C ASP A 18 14.09 -6.62 15.19
N LEU A 19 14.35 -7.68 14.41
CA LEU A 19 15.27 -8.76 14.77
C LEU A 19 16.75 -8.38 14.73
N THR A 20 17.14 -7.48 13.83
CA THR A 20 18.53 -7.05 13.64
C THR A 20 18.85 -5.70 14.27
N ASP A 21 17.91 -5.09 15.02
CA ASP A 21 18.01 -3.71 15.53
C ASP A 21 18.37 -2.71 14.40
N ASP A 22 17.79 -2.93 13.22
CA ASP A 22 18.00 -2.12 12.03
C ASP A 22 16.76 -1.24 11.76
N ASP A 23 16.83 0.00 12.22
CA ASP A 23 15.78 1.01 12.09
C ASP A 23 15.44 1.31 10.61
N GLU A 24 16.38 1.11 9.68
CA GLU A 24 16.18 1.39 8.26
C GLU A 24 15.25 0.33 7.64
N LEU A 25 15.51 -0.96 7.91
CA LEU A 25 14.63 -2.06 7.50
C LEU A 25 13.23 -1.95 8.11
N LYS A 26 13.15 -1.54 9.37
CA LYS A 26 11.88 -1.31 10.07
C LYS A 26 11.08 -0.16 9.43
N GLY A 27 11.74 0.97 9.18
CA GLY A 27 11.14 2.13 8.53
C GLY A 27 10.69 1.87 7.09
N GLU A 28 11.46 1.09 6.32
CA GLU A 28 11.08 0.66 4.97
C GLU A 28 9.82 -0.22 4.98
N GLY A 29 9.72 -1.14 5.94
CA GLY A 29 8.58 -2.03 6.11
C GLY A 29 7.28 -1.25 6.35
N GLN A 30 7.30 -0.32 7.31
CA GLN A 30 6.16 0.55 7.61
C GLN A 30 5.80 1.47 6.44
N SER A 31 6.80 2.07 5.80
CA SER A 31 6.59 3.00 4.68
C SER A 31 5.91 2.30 3.49
N GLN A 32 6.30 1.06 3.18
CA GLN A 32 5.67 0.27 2.13
C GLN A 32 4.22 -0.10 2.47
N GLN A 33 3.91 -0.42 3.73
CA GLN A 33 2.53 -0.67 4.15
C GLN A 33 1.66 0.58 3.99
N VAL A 34 2.13 1.74 4.46
CA VAL A 34 1.40 3.00 4.34
C VAL A 34 1.19 3.38 2.88
N ALA A 35 2.24 3.32 2.05
CA ALA A 35 2.14 3.59 0.62
C ALA A 35 1.16 2.63 -0.07
N GLY A 36 1.19 1.35 0.28
CA GLY A 36 0.27 0.34 -0.22
C GLY A 36 -1.19 0.63 0.15
N ASP A 37 -1.48 0.99 1.39
CA ASP A 37 -2.83 1.33 1.84
C ASP A 37 -3.35 2.64 1.22
N VAL A 38 -2.51 3.67 1.13
CA VAL A 38 -2.85 4.94 0.45
C VAL A 38 -3.17 4.70 -1.02
N LYS A 39 -2.34 3.91 -1.71
CA LYS A 39 -2.55 3.60 -3.13
C LYS A 39 -3.86 2.83 -3.34
N ASN A 40 -4.14 1.85 -2.48
CA ASN A 40 -5.36 1.04 -2.57
C ASN A 40 -6.64 1.86 -2.29
N VAL A 41 -6.57 2.86 -1.39
CA VAL A 41 -7.66 3.81 -1.16
C VAL A 41 -7.83 4.77 -2.35
N GLY A 42 -6.73 5.32 -2.87
CA GLY A 42 -6.74 6.22 -4.02
C GLY A 42 -7.29 5.55 -5.28
N ASP A 43 -6.84 4.33 -5.59
CA ASP A 43 -7.34 3.55 -6.72
C ASP A 43 -8.84 3.26 -6.59
N LYS A 44 -9.33 2.84 -5.41
CA LYS A 44 -10.78 2.62 -5.18
C LYS A 44 -11.63 3.88 -5.34
N VAL A 45 -11.12 5.03 -4.90
CA VAL A 45 -11.82 6.32 -5.05
C VAL A 45 -11.84 6.71 -6.53
N LYS A 46 -10.72 6.51 -7.23
CA LYS A 46 -10.60 6.84 -8.65
C LYS A 46 -11.49 5.94 -9.51
N ASP A 47 -11.50 4.62 -9.29
CA ASP A 47 -12.39 3.68 -9.98
C ASP A 47 -13.87 4.06 -9.77
N LYS A 48 -14.27 4.42 -8.55
CA LYS A 48 -15.65 4.87 -8.27
C LYS A 48 -15.99 6.20 -8.95
N ALA A 49 -15.02 7.11 -9.04
CA ALA A 49 -15.20 8.42 -9.66
C ALA A 49 -15.28 8.30 -11.19
N ASP A 50 -14.43 7.47 -11.81
CA ASP A 50 -14.51 7.13 -13.22
C ASP A 50 -15.88 6.47 -13.55
N GLU A 51 -16.33 5.49 -12.74
CA GLU A 51 -17.63 4.83 -12.96
C GLU A 51 -18.84 5.79 -12.82
N LEU A 52 -18.75 6.77 -11.91
CA LEU A 52 -19.76 7.83 -11.77
C LEU A 52 -19.68 8.85 -12.91
N GLY A 53 -18.48 9.22 -13.34
CA GLY A 53 -18.25 10.17 -14.43
C GLY A 53 -18.75 9.65 -15.77
N ASP A 54 -18.52 8.36 -16.07
CA ASP A 54 -19.02 7.72 -17.29
C ASP A 54 -20.55 7.66 -17.32
N LYS A 55 -21.22 7.38 -16.19
CA LYS A 55 -22.70 7.37 -16.11
C LYS A 55 -23.36 8.73 -16.29
N ILE A 56 -22.66 9.83 -16.00
CA ILE A 56 -23.18 11.20 -16.14
C ILE A 56 -22.94 11.73 -17.56
N LYS A 57 -22.06 11.09 -18.33
CA LYS A 57 -21.69 11.50 -19.69
C LYS A 57 -22.62 10.94 -20.78
N GLU A 58 -23.56 10.06 -20.43
CA GLU A 58 -24.65 9.55 -21.28
C GLU A 58 -25.94 10.36 -21.08
#